data_AF-I5C2V9-F1
#
_entry.id   AF-I5C2V9-F1
#
_cell.length_a   1.000
_cell.length_b   1.000
_cell.length_c   1.000
_cell.angle_alpha   90.00
_cell.angle_beta   90.00
_cell.angle_gamma   90.00
#
_symmetry.space_group_name_H-M   'P 1'
#
loop_
_entity.id
_entity.type
_entity.pdbx_description
1 polymer ?
#
loop_
_entity_poly.entity_id
_entity_poly.type
_entity_poly.pdbx_seq_one_letter_code
_entity_poly.pdbx_strand_id
1 'polypeptide(L)'
;MGLVTPLKAHTLAFWLNRKLNIQLKRVEDHEVYAARGVKLAAVLFKHTLEHGYLALLQNRGFLHGGKRGYVLPELKQMDYFFLFEDESAGFDPVQYGERIRSCPGVQLVFKPDIRKLKSKDNLITY
;
A
#
# COMPACT_ATOMS: atom_id res chain seq x y z
N MET A 1 -0.58 6.38 2.68
CA MET A 1 -0.81 7.14 1.43
C MET A 1 -1.37 6.23 0.36
N GLY A 2 -2.05 6.78 -0.62
CA GLY A 2 -2.53 6.07 -1.79
C GLY A 2 -1.92 6.62 -3.07
N LEU A 3 -1.73 5.70 -4.02
CA LEU A 3 -0.97 5.88 -5.23
C LEU A 3 -1.82 5.48 -6.42
N VAL A 4 -1.84 6.33 -7.44
CA VAL A 4 -2.43 6.04 -8.75
C VAL A 4 -1.30 5.92 -9.74
N THR A 5 -1.14 4.73 -10.30
CA THR A 5 -0.04 4.46 -11.23
C THR A 5 -0.39 3.28 -12.13
N PRO A 6 -0.08 3.36 -13.43
CA PRO A 6 -0.23 2.24 -14.34
C PRO A 6 0.92 1.22 -14.20
N LEU A 7 1.91 1.49 -13.33
CA LEU A 7 3.04 0.59 -13.12
C LEU A 7 2.61 -0.69 -12.41
N LYS A 8 3.32 -1.78 -12.72
CA LYS A 8 3.18 -3.05 -12.00
C LYS A 8 3.75 -2.91 -10.59
N ALA A 9 3.22 -3.70 -9.66
CA ALA A 9 3.58 -3.66 -8.24
C ALA A 9 5.09 -3.80 -8.00
N HIS A 10 5.76 -4.71 -8.71
CA HIS A 10 7.21 -4.91 -8.61
C HIS A 10 8.01 -3.73 -9.15
N THR A 11 7.55 -3.08 -10.24
CA THR A 11 8.21 -1.90 -10.82
C THR A 11 8.10 -0.72 -9.87
N LEU A 12 6.91 -0.52 -9.30
CA LEU A 12 6.69 0.51 -8.28
C LEU A 12 7.57 0.26 -7.05
N ALA A 13 7.59 -0.96 -6.52
CA ALA A 13 8.44 -1.34 -5.39
C ALA A 13 9.93 -1.09 -5.68
N PHE A 14 10.40 -1.41 -6.89
CA PHE A 14 11.78 -1.13 -7.31
C PHE A 14 12.10 0.36 -7.29
N TRP A 15 11.23 1.22 -7.83
CA TRP A 15 11.43 2.66 -7.81
C TRP A 15 11.39 3.24 -6.39
N LEU A 16 10.45 2.78 -5.57
CA LEU A 16 10.35 3.16 -4.17
C LEU A 16 11.62 2.78 -3.40
N ASN A 17 12.12 1.56 -3.59
CA ASN A 17 13.36 1.10 -2.96
C ASN A 17 14.53 2.04 -3.26
N ARG A 18 14.66 2.49 -4.52
CA ARG A 18 15.74 3.40 -4.92
C ARG A 18 15.53 4.84 -4.42
N LYS A 19 14.30 5.35 -4.45
CA LYS A 19 13.98 6.75 -4.09
C LYS A 19 13.91 6.98 -2.58
N LEU A 20 13.44 5.99 -1.84
CA LEU A 20 13.30 6.05 -0.39
C LEU A 20 14.47 5.40 0.34
N ASN A 21 15.37 4.71 -0.38
CA ASN A 21 16.47 3.92 0.19
C ASN A 21 15.96 2.84 1.16
N ILE A 22 14.94 2.11 0.71
CA ILE A 22 14.27 1.04 1.47
C ILE A 22 14.35 -0.28 0.72
N GLN A 23 14.01 -1.38 1.39
CA GLN A 23 13.97 -2.71 0.78
C GLN A 23 12.60 -3.36 0.97
N LEU A 24 11.63 -2.93 0.16
CA LEU A 24 10.34 -3.59 0.04
C LEU A 24 10.54 -5.00 -0.54
N LYS A 25 10.26 -6.01 0.27
CA LYS A 25 10.25 -7.42 -0.13
C LYS A 25 8.82 -7.88 -0.31
N ARG A 26 8.57 -8.63 -1.38
CA ARG A 26 7.24 -9.21 -1.61
C ARG A 26 6.95 -10.21 -0.50
N VAL A 27 5.77 -10.12 0.09
CA VAL A 27 5.28 -11.11 1.04
C VAL A 27 4.52 -12.15 0.24
N GLU A 28 5.10 -13.34 0.11
CA GLU A 28 4.41 -14.50 -0.47
C GLU A 28 3.40 -15.02 0.57
N ASP A 29 2.25 -15.53 0.11
CA ASP A 29 1.16 -16.04 0.97
C ASP A 29 0.38 -14.99 1.80
N HIS A 30 0.37 -13.73 1.34
CA HIS A 30 -0.38 -12.68 2.04
C HIS A 30 -1.87 -12.66 1.62
N GLU A 31 -2.74 -13.18 2.49
CA GLU A 31 -4.20 -13.01 2.38
C GLU A 31 -4.62 -11.74 3.15
N VAL A 32 -5.15 -10.75 2.44
CA VAL A 32 -5.76 -9.58 3.09
C VAL A 32 -7.26 -9.78 3.24
N TYR A 33 -7.79 -9.33 4.38
CA TYR A 33 -9.23 -9.31 4.61
C TYR A 33 -9.83 -8.03 4.01
N ALA A 34 -10.72 -8.19 3.03
CA ALA A 34 -11.50 -7.09 2.50
C ALA A 34 -12.41 -6.50 3.58
N ALA A 35 -12.94 -5.29 3.34
CA ALA A 35 -14.00 -4.60 4.08
C ALA A 35 -15.21 -5.43 4.59
N ARG A 36 -15.39 -6.66 4.10
CA ARG A 36 -16.50 -7.58 4.43
C ARG A 36 -16.04 -8.90 5.05
N GLY A 37 -14.81 -8.99 5.56
CA GLY A 37 -14.24 -10.22 6.11
C GLY A 37 -13.92 -11.28 5.04
N VAL A 38 -13.91 -10.88 3.76
CA VAL A 38 -13.64 -11.80 2.66
C VAL A 38 -12.14 -11.84 2.40
N LYS A 39 -11.57 -13.04 2.32
CA LYS A 39 -10.17 -13.25 1.98
C LYS A 39 -9.91 -12.85 0.52
N LEU A 40 -8.93 -11.97 0.33
CA LEU A 40 -8.44 -11.51 -0.96
C LEU A 40 -6.95 -11.80 -1.05
N ALA A 41 -6.54 -12.42 -2.15
CA ALA A 41 -5.14 -12.49 -2.52
C ALA A 41 -4.74 -11.15 -3.16
N ALA A 42 -3.97 -10.34 -2.45
CA ALA A 42 -3.44 -9.07 -2.95
C ALA A 42 -1.92 -9.06 -2.82
N VAL A 43 -1.26 -8.35 -3.73
CA VAL A 43 0.20 -8.21 -3.66
C VAL A 43 0.55 -7.24 -2.53
N LEU A 44 1.24 -7.75 -1.52
CA LEU A 44 1.86 -6.95 -0.47
C LEU A 44 3.38 -6.99 -0.63
N PHE A 45 4.02 -5.84 -0.47
CA PHE A 45 5.43 -5.76 -0.14
C PHE A 45 5.58 -5.14 1.23
N LYS A 46 6.49 -5.66 2.06
CA LYS A 46 6.77 -5.13 3.40
C LYS A 46 8.28 -4.93 3.57
N HIS A 47 8.62 -3.90 4.33
CA HIS A 47 9.96 -3.59 4.79
C HIS A 47 9.87 -3.26 6.28
N THR A 48 10.52 -4.05 7.12
CA THR A 48 10.54 -3.84 8.57
C THR A 48 11.70 -2.91 8.91
N LEU A 49 11.41 -1.89 9.71
CA LEU A 49 12.38 -0.94 10.27
C LEU A 49 12.55 -1.22 11.77
N GLU A 50 13.52 -0.59 12.42
CA GLU A 50 13.77 -0.79 13.86
C GLU A 50 12.60 -0.32 14.74
N HIS A 51 11.90 0.76 14.34
CA HIS A 51 10.78 1.35 15.07
C HIS A 51 9.53 1.52 14.19
N GLY A 52 9.28 0.54 13.32
CA GLY A 52 8.13 0.61 12.43
C GLY A 52 8.20 -0.34 11.23
N TYR A 53 7.33 -0.10 10.25
CA TYR A 53 7.36 -0.78 8.96
C TYR A 53 6.82 0.10 7.83
N LEU A 54 7.31 -0.20 6.63
CA LEU A 54 6.78 0.30 5.37
C LEU A 54 6.13 -0.86 4.62
N ALA A 55 4.92 -0.65 4.15
CA ALA A 55 4.18 -1.66 3.41
C ALA A 55 3.54 -1.07 2.14
N LEU A 56 3.74 -1.74 1.01
CA LEU A 56 3.09 -1.42 -0.25
C LEU A 56 2.05 -2.49 -0.55
N LEU A 57 0.78 -2.14 -0.36
CA LEU A 57 -0.35 -3.02 -0.58
C LEU A 57 -1.07 -2.66 -1.89
N GLN A 58 -1.30 -3.63 -2.75
CA GLN A 58 -2.13 -3.43 -3.93
C GLN A 58 -3.61 -3.38 -3.55
N ASN A 59 -4.35 -2.39 -4.05
CA ASN A 59 -5.78 -2.30 -3.78
C ASN A 59 -6.57 -3.37 -4.54
N ARG A 60 -6.12 -3.72 -5.75
CA ARG A 60 -6.72 -4.77 -6.56
C ARG A 60 -6.27 -6.14 -6.05
N GLY A 61 -7.23 -6.99 -5.69
CA GLY A 61 -6.98 -8.36 -5.26
C GLY A 61 -7.88 -9.34 -5.99
N PHE A 62 -7.64 -10.63 -5.74
CA PHE A 62 -8.48 -11.72 -6.25
C PHE A 62 -9.19 -12.40 -5.09
N LEU A 63 -10.50 -12.57 -5.23
CA LEU A 63 -11.32 -13.33 -4.30
C LEU A 63 -11.08 -14.82 -4.53
N HIS A 64 -11.24 -15.60 -3.46
CA HIS A 64 -11.34 -17.05 -3.57
C HIS A 64 -12.55 -17.39 -4.48
N GLY A 65 -12.29 -17.94 -5.67
CA GLY A 65 -13.29 -18.09 -6.75
C GLY A 65 -13.05 -17.23 -8.00
N GLY A 66 -11.89 -16.58 -8.13
CA GLY A 66 -11.43 -15.95 -9.37
C GLY A 66 -12.08 -14.60 -9.72
N LYS A 67 -12.98 -14.09 -8.88
CA LYS A 67 -13.57 -12.76 -9.04
C LYS A 67 -12.57 -11.69 -8.61
N ARG A 68 -12.43 -10.62 -9.42
CA ARG A 68 -11.64 -9.45 -9.04
C ARG A 68 -12.34 -8.72 -7.90
N GLY A 69 -11.59 -8.39 -6.86
CA GLY A 69 -12.06 -7.62 -5.71
C GLY A 69 -11.13 -6.46 -5.42
N TYR A 70 -11.56 -5.60 -4.50
CA TYR A 70 -10.74 -4.52 -3.96
C TYR A 70 -10.60 -4.72 -2.46
N VAL A 71 -9.38 -4.55 -1.94
CA VAL A 71 -9.12 -4.56 -0.50
C VAL A 71 -9.91 -3.43 0.15
N LEU A 72 -9.81 -2.23 -0.44
CA LEU A 72 -10.56 -1.05 -0.06
C LEU A 72 -11.40 -0.58 -1.24
N PRO A 73 -12.65 -1.07 -1.38
CA PRO A 73 -13.55 -0.66 -2.47
C PRO A 73 -13.89 0.83 -2.42
N GLU A 74 -13.86 1.44 -1.22
CA GLU A 74 -14.02 2.88 -0.99
C GLU A 74 -12.93 3.71 -1.68
N LEU A 75 -11.76 3.11 -1.91
CA LEU A 75 -10.60 3.72 -2.55
C LEU A 75 -10.29 3.06 -3.89
N LYS A 76 -11.30 2.55 -4.62
CA LYS A 76 -11.14 1.90 -5.95
C LYS A 76 -10.37 2.72 -7.00
N GLN A 77 -10.33 4.04 -6.83
CA GLN A 77 -9.56 4.97 -7.66
C GLN A 77 -8.04 4.85 -7.45
N MET A 78 -7.61 4.25 -6.34
CA MET A 78 -6.20 3.98 -6.03
C MET A 78 -5.82 2.57 -6.49
N ASP A 79 -4.66 2.48 -7.13
CA ASP A 79 -4.09 1.19 -7.54
C ASP A 79 -3.30 0.55 -6.39
N TYR A 80 -2.58 1.36 -5.62
CA TYR A 80 -1.73 0.91 -4.53
C TYR A 80 -1.86 1.80 -3.29
N PHE A 81 -1.64 1.21 -2.12
CA PHE A 81 -1.52 1.87 -0.84
C PHE A 81 -0.10 1.72 -0.33
N PHE A 82 0.50 2.84 0.03
CA PHE A 82 1.77 2.86 0.72
C PHE A 82 1.51 3.20 2.19
N LEU A 83 1.54 2.17 3.01
CA LEU A 83 1.43 2.20 4.45
C LEU A 83 2.81 2.49 5.02
N PHE A 84 2.84 3.39 6.00
CA PHE A 84 4.01 3.73 6.75
C PHE A 84 3.58 3.80 8.21
N GLU A 85 4.26 3.02 9.02
CA GLU A 85 4.17 3.04 10.47
C GLU A 85 5.59 3.29 10.93
N ASP A 86 5.84 4.44 11.52
CA ASP A 86 7.14 4.82 12.02
C ASP A 86 6.89 5.64 13.28
N GLU A 87 7.38 5.16 14.41
CA GLU A 87 7.30 5.86 15.69
C GLU A 87 8.49 6.81 15.91
N SER A 88 9.42 6.87 14.94
CA SER A 88 10.58 7.75 15.00
C SER A 88 10.22 9.15 14.48
N ALA A 89 10.81 10.19 15.08
CA ALA A 89 10.60 11.58 14.68
C ALA A 89 11.18 11.94 13.29
N GLY A 90 11.77 10.97 12.56
CA GLY A 90 12.42 11.18 11.26
C GLY A 90 11.49 11.07 10.04
N PHE A 91 10.22 10.68 10.23
CA PHE A 91 9.30 10.44 9.11
C PHE A 91 8.49 11.69 8.74
N ASP A 92 8.88 12.37 7.65
CA ASP A 92 8.11 13.48 7.06
C ASP A 92 7.23 13.00 5.88
N PRO A 93 5.91 12.80 6.08
CA PRO A 93 5.02 12.35 5.01
C PRO A 93 5.00 13.30 3.80
N VAL A 94 5.32 14.58 3.97
CA VAL A 94 5.40 15.52 2.85
C VAL A 94 6.61 15.18 1.97
N GLN A 95 7.81 15.03 2.56
CA GLN A 95 9.01 14.66 1.82
C GLN A 95 8.89 13.29 1.14
N TYR A 96 8.34 12.29 1.85
CA TYR A 96 8.09 10.98 1.26
C TYR A 96 7.08 11.08 0.11
N GLY A 97 6.00 11.85 0.28
CA GLY A 97 5.02 12.10 -0.77
C GLY A 97 5.65 12.70 -2.03
N GLU A 98 6.53 13.68 -1.88
CA GLU A 98 7.26 14.30 -3.00
C GLU A 98 8.22 13.32 -3.69
N ARG A 99 8.98 12.55 -2.91
CA ARG A 99 9.88 11.51 -3.47
C ARG A 99 9.12 10.48 -4.28
N ILE A 100 7.93 10.07 -3.81
CA ILE A 100 7.08 9.13 -4.53
C ILE A 100 6.47 9.77 -5.77
N ARG A 101 6.07 11.05 -5.73
CA ARG A 101 5.63 11.79 -6.92
C ARG A 101 6.74 11.93 -7.97
N SER A 102 8.00 11.98 -7.53
CA SER A 102 9.17 11.97 -8.42
C SER A 102 9.43 10.60 -9.07
N CYS A 103 8.76 9.52 -8.63
CA CYS A 103 8.91 8.21 -9.28
C CYS A 103 8.28 8.22 -10.69
N PRO A 104 9.00 7.75 -11.71
CA PRO A 104 8.47 7.67 -13.06
C PRO A 104 7.26 6.73 -13.10
N GLY A 105 6.16 7.20 -13.67
CA GLY A 105 4.91 6.46 -13.77
C GLY A 105 3.95 6.65 -12.59
N VAL A 106 4.34 7.32 -11.50
CA VAL A 106 3.38 7.72 -10.47
C VAL A 106 2.60 8.93 -11.00
N GLN A 107 1.28 8.77 -11.19
CA GLN A 107 0.41 9.84 -11.69
C GLN A 107 -0.11 10.71 -10.55
N LEU A 108 -0.48 10.08 -9.43
CA LEU A 108 -1.05 10.78 -8.29
C LEU A 108 -0.58 10.14 -6.98
N VAL A 109 -0.25 10.98 -6.01
CA VAL A 109 0.00 10.58 -4.61
C VAL A 109 -0.86 11.45 -3.73
N PHE A 110 -1.66 10.82 -2.89
CA PHE A 110 -2.53 11.51 -1.94
C PHE A 110 -2.65 10.71 -0.64
N LYS A 111 -2.84 11.41 0.47
CA LYS A 111 -3.11 10.76 1.75
C LYS A 111 -4.61 10.49 1.83
N PRO A 112 -5.07 9.23 1.74
CA PRO A 112 -6.48 8.95 1.95
C PRO A 112 -6.83 9.33 3.39
N ASP A 113 -8.01 9.92 3.57
CA ASP A 113 -8.52 10.17 4.91
C ASP A 113 -9.01 8.85 5.52
N ILE A 114 -8.10 8.17 6.21
CA ILE A 114 -8.33 6.86 6.82
C ILE A 114 -9.43 6.93 7.90
N ARG A 115 -9.74 8.13 8.43
CA ARG A 115 -10.78 8.31 9.46
C ARG A 115 -12.19 8.13 8.90
N LYS A 116 -12.36 8.25 7.57
CA LYS A 116 -13.63 8.05 6.88
C LYS A 116 -13.86 6.62 6.39
N LEU A 117 -12.85 5.75 6.50
CA LEU A 117 -12.96 4.38 6.03
C LEU A 117 -13.70 3.52 7.03
N LYS A 118 -14.87 3.00 6.65
CA LYS A 118 -15.59 1.99 7.45
C LYS A 118 -14.80 0.69 7.55
N SER A 119 -13.95 0.44 6.56
CA SER A 119 -13.11 -0.76 6.44
C SER A 119 -11.83 -0.73 7.30
N LYS A 120 -11.65 0.29 8.16
CA LYS A 120 -10.43 0.47 8.97
C LYS A 120 -10.21 -0.68 9.95
N ASP A 121 -11.29 -1.24 10.50
CA ASP A 121 -11.25 -2.38 11.43
C ASP A 121 -10.54 -3.61 10.84
N ASN A 122 -10.67 -3.85 9.53
CA ASN A 122 -10.07 -5.01 8.86
C ASN A 122 -8.58 -4.81 8.50
N LEU A 123 -8.06 -3.58 8.62
CA LEU A 123 -6.64 -3.28 8.44
C LEU A 123 -5.86 -3.31 9.76
N ILE A 124 -6.55 -3.26 10.91
CA ILE A 124 -5.94 -3.14 12.25
C ILE A 124 -5.64 -4.52 12.87
N THR A 125 -6.04 -5.64 12.25
CA THR A 125 -5.57 -6.98 12.66
C THR A 125 -4.23 -7.33 12.00
N TYR A 126 -3.26 -6.41 12.07
CA TYR A 126 -1.85 -6.65 11.68
C TYR A 126 -0.90 -6.16 12.75
#